data_AF-A0A241XRR7-F1
#
_entry.id   AF-A0A241XRR7-F1
#
_cell.length_a   1.000
_cell.length_b   1.000
_cell.length_c   1.000
_cell.angle_alpha   90.00
_cell.angle_beta   90.00
_cell.angle_gamma   90.00
#
_symmetry.space_group_name_H-M   'P 1'
#
loop_
_entity.id
_entity.type
_entity.pdbx_description
1 polymer ?
#
loop_
_entity_poly.entity_id
_entity_poly.type
_entity_poly.pdbx_seq_one_letter_code
_entity_poly.pdbx_strand_id
1 'polypeptide(L)'
;MDNSLLATHKWPRELSKDGHLSAWIVIEREAWALLQQRGHLNCPSSLAEPDFHAAYAWMVDQMCTAGLRPPEKNQTPWWVWVRRDRGQLSPYLEDLQGVLDPIVLALRLPAAEVVLSNFDTWHDVLNEGYIQSSDEDGIEFESLSEPLEIDRRLKASWTEIFQLDRQHGVSVSPMDISIQGCIWTLRQEYVLGVVPNDQLPLIEQ
;
A
#
# COMPACT_ATOMS: atom_id res chain seq x y z
N MET A 1 -20.13 0.64 13.61
CA MET A 1 -18.67 0.76 13.38
C MET A 1 -18.47 0.63 11.89
N ASP A 2 -17.67 1.51 11.30
CA ASP A 2 -17.40 1.56 9.86
C ASP A 2 -16.66 0.28 9.41
N ASN A 3 -17.17 -0.40 8.39
CA ASN A 3 -16.59 -1.65 7.87
C ASN A 3 -15.18 -1.45 7.32
N SER A 4 -14.85 -0.24 6.86
CA SER A 4 -13.49 0.10 6.39
C SER A 4 -12.49 0.10 7.54
N LEU A 5 -12.81 0.73 8.66
CA LEU A 5 -11.98 0.77 9.87
C LEU A 5 -11.76 -0.64 10.46
N LEU A 6 -12.77 -1.51 10.36
CA LEU A 6 -12.61 -2.90 10.76
C LEU A 6 -11.60 -3.62 9.85
N ALA A 7 -11.67 -3.40 8.53
CA ALA A 7 -10.77 -4.02 7.57
C ALA A 7 -9.30 -3.56 7.73
N THR A 8 -9.07 -2.28 7.98
CA THR A 8 -7.72 -1.73 8.20
C THR A 8 -7.00 -2.33 9.41
N HIS A 9 -7.72 -2.91 10.37
CA HIS A 9 -7.15 -3.64 11.51
C HIS A 9 -7.23 -5.16 11.40
N LYS A 10 -8.24 -5.69 10.69
CA LYS A 10 -8.45 -7.12 10.47
C LYS A 10 -7.24 -7.76 9.79
N TRP A 11 -6.86 -7.25 8.61
CA TRP A 11 -5.89 -7.92 7.76
C TRP A 11 -4.46 -7.89 8.28
N PRO A 12 -3.92 -6.78 8.82
CA PRO A 12 -2.62 -6.81 9.47
C PRO A 12 -2.57 -7.87 10.57
N ARG A 13 -3.63 -8.03 11.35
CA ARG A 13 -3.71 -9.05 12.41
C ARG A 13 -3.75 -10.46 11.84
N GLU A 14 -4.63 -10.73 10.87
CA GLU A 14 -4.82 -12.07 10.29
C GLU A 14 -3.60 -12.57 9.51
N LEU A 15 -2.92 -11.67 8.78
CA LEU A 15 -1.74 -12.01 7.99
C LEU A 15 -0.43 -11.97 8.80
N SER A 16 -0.47 -11.42 10.02
CA SER A 16 0.71 -11.38 10.88
C SER A 16 1.05 -12.73 11.51
N LYS A 17 2.35 -12.95 11.72
CA LYS A 17 2.87 -14.00 12.57
C LYS A 17 3.61 -13.38 13.75
N ASP A 18 3.20 -13.73 14.97
CA ASP A 18 3.71 -13.15 16.22
C ASP A 18 3.59 -11.62 16.25
N GLY A 19 2.50 -11.08 15.71
CA GLY A 19 2.22 -9.65 15.64
C GLY A 19 3.06 -8.89 14.60
N HIS A 20 3.77 -9.59 13.71
CA HIS A 20 4.59 -8.97 12.66
C HIS A 20 4.21 -9.47 11.27
N LEU A 21 4.36 -8.60 10.29
CA LEU A 21 4.23 -8.89 8.87
C LEU A 21 5.62 -9.05 8.25
N SER A 22 5.77 -10.03 7.37
CA SER A 22 6.91 -10.07 6.45
C SER A 22 6.58 -9.15 5.28
N ALA A 23 7.51 -8.28 4.91
CA ALA A 23 7.35 -7.37 3.78
C ALA A 23 8.68 -7.16 3.06
N TRP A 24 8.67 -6.44 1.95
CA TRP A 24 9.87 -5.95 1.29
C TRP A 24 9.63 -4.63 0.57
N ILE A 25 10.71 -3.93 0.26
CA ILE A 25 10.68 -2.65 -0.44
C ILE A 25 11.89 -2.52 -1.36
N VAL A 26 11.69 -1.90 -2.52
CA VAL A 26 12.77 -1.46 -3.41
C VAL A 26 13.09 -0.01 -3.06
N ILE A 27 14.37 0.27 -2.80
CA ILE A 27 14.87 1.64 -2.58
C ILE A 27 16.18 1.84 -3.33
N GLU A 28 16.58 3.09 -3.52
CA GLU A 28 17.91 3.44 -4.03
C GLU A 28 19.01 3.11 -3.00
N ARG A 29 20.22 2.80 -3.47
CA ARG A 29 21.38 2.54 -2.59
C ARG A 29 21.68 3.71 -1.66
N GLU A 30 21.50 4.94 -2.13
CA GLU A 30 21.67 6.16 -1.35
C GLU A 30 20.67 6.22 -0.19
N ALA A 31 19.42 5.84 -0.42
CA ALA A 31 18.41 5.76 0.63
C ALA A 31 18.76 4.68 1.66
N TRP A 32 19.32 3.55 1.23
CA TRP A 32 19.83 2.53 2.15
C TRP A 32 20.98 3.07 3.03
N ALA A 33 21.96 3.76 2.43
CA ALA A 33 23.06 4.36 3.18
C ALA A 33 22.57 5.40 4.21
N LEU A 34 21.58 6.22 3.83
CA LEU A 34 20.94 7.17 4.75
C LEU A 34 20.18 6.47 5.88
N LEU A 35 19.48 5.37 5.58
CA LEU A 35 18.79 4.57 6.60
C LEU A 35 19.79 3.99 7.60
N GLN A 36 20.92 3.46 7.15
CA GLN A 36 21.99 2.96 8.02
C GLN A 36 22.59 4.05 8.90
N GLN A 37 22.72 5.27 8.37
CA GLN A 37 23.28 6.39 9.11
C GLN A 37 22.31 6.94 10.16
N ARG A 38 21.02 7.05 9.83
CA ARG A 38 20.01 7.75 10.64
C ARG A 38 19.17 6.81 11.52
N GLY A 39 19.20 5.51 11.24
CA GLY A 39 18.37 4.48 11.87
C GLY A 39 16.91 4.49 11.43
N HIS A 40 16.41 5.58 10.83
CA HIS A 40 15.06 5.67 10.29
C HIS A 40 14.94 6.72 9.17
N LEU A 41 13.95 6.57 8.31
CA LEU A 41 13.58 7.51 7.25
C LEU A 41 12.06 7.71 7.19
N ASN A 42 11.65 8.96 6.99
CA ASN A 42 10.27 9.33 6.66
C ASN A 42 10.25 9.84 5.20
N CYS A 43 9.12 9.69 4.51
CA CYS A 43 8.98 10.14 3.13
C CYS A 43 8.32 11.54 3.08
N PRO A 44 9.01 12.59 2.60
CA PRO A 44 8.40 13.90 2.37
C PRO A 44 7.34 13.82 1.26
N SER A 45 6.19 14.46 1.47
CA SER A 45 5.12 14.57 0.46
C SER A 45 5.58 15.20 -0.86
N SER A 46 6.65 16.00 -0.85
CA SER A 46 7.23 16.59 -2.06
C SER A 46 7.85 15.58 -3.03
N LEU A 47 8.04 14.33 -2.61
CA LEU A 47 8.51 13.24 -3.48
C LEU A 47 7.35 12.54 -4.21
N ALA A 48 6.10 12.77 -3.81
CA ALA A 48 4.96 12.23 -4.52
C ALA A 48 4.74 12.99 -5.83
N GLU A 49 4.47 12.25 -6.91
CA GLU A 49 4.13 12.81 -8.21
C GLU A 49 2.89 13.72 -8.09
N PRO A 50 2.93 14.96 -8.63
CA PRO A 50 1.85 15.94 -8.47
C PRO A 50 0.46 15.43 -8.82
N ASP A 51 0.37 14.63 -9.88
CA ASP A 51 -0.90 14.09 -10.37
C ASP A 51 -1.57 13.14 -9.37
N PHE A 52 -0.81 12.57 -8.42
CA PHE A 52 -1.32 11.65 -7.41
C PHE A 52 -1.51 12.28 -6.03
N HIS A 53 -1.29 13.59 -5.87
CA HIS A 53 -1.39 14.26 -4.56
C HIS A 53 -2.75 14.05 -3.87
N ALA A 54 -3.85 14.06 -4.63
CA ALA A 54 -5.19 13.84 -4.09
C ALA A 54 -5.37 12.41 -3.53
N ALA A 55 -4.93 11.39 -4.27
CA ALA A 55 -4.98 9.99 -3.84
C ALA A 55 -4.10 9.75 -2.59
N TYR A 56 -2.89 10.33 -2.56
CA TYR A 56 -2.01 10.23 -1.40
C TYR A 56 -2.57 10.97 -0.18
N ALA A 57 -3.18 12.16 -0.36
CA ALA A 57 -3.86 12.86 0.72
C ALA A 57 -5.01 12.02 1.30
N TRP A 58 -5.79 11.37 0.44
CA TRP A 58 -6.83 10.44 0.88
C TRP A 58 -6.24 9.25 1.67
N MET A 59 -5.15 8.63 1.20
CA MET A 59 -4.49 7.54 1.92
C MET A 59 -3.94 7.98 3.29
N VAL A 60 -3.37 9.18 3.39
CA VAL A 60 -2.94 9.79 4.66
C VAL A 60 -4.10 9.90 5.64
N ASP A 61 -5.28 10.32 5.18
CA ASP A 61 -6.50 10.40 5.99
C ASP A 61 -6.99 9.01 6.42
N GLN A 62 -6.88 8.00 5.56
CA GLN A 62 -7.21 6.61 5.92
C GLN A 62 -6.27 6.05 6.99
N MET A 63 -4.96 6.28 6.86
CA MET A 63 -3.99 5.90 7.89
C MET A 63 -4.28 6.59 9.22
N CYS A 64 -4.63 7.88 9.19
CA CYS A 64 -5.05 8.61 10.39
C CYS A 64 -6.34 8.04 10.97
N THR A 65 -7.31 7.68 10.14
CA THR A 65 -8.57 7.05 10.59
C THR A 65 -8.31 5.70 11.26
N ALA A 66 -7.35 4.93 10.76
CA ALA A 66 -6.84 3.69 11.36
C ALA A 66 -5.95 3.93 12.62
N GLY A 67 -5.84 5.16 13.12
CA GLY A 67 -5.08 5.48 14.32
C GLY A 67 -3.57 5.65 14.11
N LEU A 68 -3.07 5.55 12.87
CA LEU A 68 -1.66 5.75 12.55
C LEU A 68 -1.42 7.21 12.18
N ARG A 69 -0.86 7.99 13.10
CA ARG A 69 -0.52 9.40 12.85
C ARG A 69 0.84 9.53 12.18
N PRO A 70 0.99 10.44 11.20
CA PRO A 70 2.30 10.73 10.64
C PRO A 70 3.21 11.32 11.73
N PRO A 71 4.51 10.98 11.76
CA PRO A 71 5.44 11.52 12.74
C PRO A 71 5.68 13.02 12.55
N GLU A 72 5.52 13.55 11.33
CA GLU A 72 5.62 15.00 11.05
C GLU A 72 4.57 15.44 10.02
N LYS A 73 4.42 16.76 9.87
CA LYS A 73 3.56 17.33 8.82
C LYS A 73 4.15 17.10 7.44
N ASN A 74 3.30 17.11 6.41
CA ASN A 74 3.69 17.02 5.00
C ASN A 74 4.47 15.75 4.66
N GLN A 75 4.10 14.63 5.27
CA GLN A 75 4.65 13.33 4.96
C GLN A 75 3.67 12.50 4.14
N THR A 76 4.23 11.61 3.34
CA THR A 76 3.52 10.59 2.59
C THR A 76 3.95 9.21 3.10
N PRO A 77 3.10 8.17 3.06
CA PRO A 77 3.54 6.84 3.46
C PRO A 77 4.64 6.27 2.57
N TRP A 78 5.43 5.38 3.15
CA TRP A 78 6.19 4.39 2.41
C TRP A 78 5.27 3.24 2.01
N TRP A 79 5.40 2.81 0.76
CA TRP A 79 4.75 1.60 0.26
C TRP A 79 5.71 0.42 0.37
N VAL A 80 5.21 -0.68 0.91
CA VAL A 80 5.94 -1.95 1.01
C VAL A 80 5.10 -3.06 0.41
N TRP A 81 5.76 -4.07 -0.15
CA TRP A 81 5.11 -5.30 -0.58
C TRP A 81 4.99 -6.23 0.62
N VAL A 82 3.76 -6.51 1.06
CA VAL A 82 3.51 -7.65 1.97
C VAL A 82 3.38 -8.93 1.18
N ARG A 83 2.86 -8.81 -0.05
CA ARG A 83 2.70 -9.92 -0.96
C ARG A 83 2.64 -9.44 -2.41
N ARG A 84 3.46 -10.04 -3.26
CA ARG A 84 3.39 -9.90 -4.72
C ARG A 84 3.09 -11.30 -5.26
N ASP A 85 1.91 -11.48 -5.85
CA ASP A 85 1.39 -12.77 -6.32
C ASP A 85 1.55 -13.95 -5.34
N ARG A 86 2.14 -15.09 -5.80
CA ARG A 86 2.35 -16.33 -5.03
C ARG A 86 3.41 -16.22 -3.91
N GLY A 87 3.84 -15.00 -3.54
CA GLY A 87 4.55 -14.74 -2.28
C GLY A 87 6.08 -14.85 -2.33
N GLN A 88 6.72 -14.54 -3.46
CA GLN A 88 8.18 -14.52 -3.54
C GLN A 88 8.76 -13.15 -3.15
N LEU A 89 9.90 -13.16 -2.45
CA LEU A 89 10.80 -12.01 -2.25
C LEU A 89 11.60 -11.75 -3.55
N SER A 90 10.88 -11.52 -4.64
CA SER A 90 11.47 -11.32 -5.96
C SER A 90 10.74 -10.14 -6.60
N PRO A 91 11.35 -8.95 -6.68
CA PRO A 91 10.76 -7.86 -7.44
C PRO A 91 10.65 -8.28 -8.91
N TYR A 92 9.56 -7.86 -9.55
CA TYR A 92 9.49 -7.85 -11.00
C TYR A 92 10.36 -6.72 -11.57
N LEU A 93 10.67 -6.79 -12.86
CA LEU A 93 11.39 -5.72 -13.55
C LEU A 93 10.66 -4.37 -13.41
N GLU A 94 9.32 -4.36 -13.43
CA GLU A 94 8.53 -3.13 -13.23
C GLU A 94 8.74 -2.53 -11.83
N ASP A 95 8.96 -3.35 -10.81
CA ASP A 95 9.19 -2.87 -9.43
C ASP A 95 10.52 -2.12 -9.29
N LEU A 96 11.41 -2.27 -10.27
CA LEU A 96 12.71 -1.61 -10.33
C LEU A 96 12.72 -0.41 -11.28
N GLN A 97 11.65 -0.22 -12.06
CA GLN A 97 11.63 0.78 -13.11
C GLN A 97 11.73 2.20 -12.52
N GLY A 98 12.68 2.97 -13.02
CA GLY A 98 12.92 4.35 -12.55
C GLY A 98 13.73 4.46 -11.25
N VAL A 99 14.12 3.34 -10.63
CA VAL A 99 14.99 3.32 -9.44
C VAL A 99 16.45 3.24 -9.86
N LEU A 100 17.28 4.21 -9.46
CA LEU A 100 18.71 4.18 -9.73
C LEU A 100 19.42 3.28 -8.71
N ASP A 101 20.20 2.29 -9.19
CA ASP A 101 20.95 1.33 -8.38
C ASP A 101 20.09 0.68 -7.26
N PRO A 102 19.05 -0.08 -7.64
CA PRO A 102 18.04 -0.57 -6.71
C PRO A 102 18.59 -1.58 -5.71
N ILE A 103 18.06 -1.52 -4.50
CA ILE A 103 18.27 -2.49 -3.43
C ILE A 103 16.91 -2.97 -2.93
N VAL A 104 16.78 -4.28 -2.72
CA VAL A 104 15.61 -4.85 -2.04
C VAL A 104 15.93 -5.06 -0.57
N LEU A 105 15.11 -4.50 0.30
CA LEU A 105 15.15 -4.79 1.72
C LEU A 105 14.05 -5.80 2.07
N ALA A 106 14.43 -6.90 2.72
CA ALA A 106 13.47 -7.78 3.39
C ALA A 106 13.18 -7.22 4.78
N LEU A 107 11.90 -7.08 5.12
CA LEU A 107 11.42 -6.37 6.31
C LEU A 107 10.58 -7.28 7.22
N ARG A 108 10.64 -7.00 8.52
CA ARG A 108 9.71 -7.48 9.55
C ARG A 108 9.06 -6.30 10.23
N LEU A 109 7.79 -6.05 9.90
CA LEU A 109 7.05 -4.86 10.33
C LEU A 109 6.09 -5.21 11.47
N PRO A 110 5.99 -4.40 12.53
CA PRO A 110 4.90 -4.55 13.51
C PRO A 110 3.55 -4.38 12.82
N ALA A 111 2.66 -5.37 12.92
CA ALA A 111 1.37 -5.35 12.23
C ALA A 111 0.50 -4.15 12.64
N ALA A 112 0.69 -3.64 13.86
CA ALA A 112 -0.01 -2.46 14.36
C ALA A 112 0.46 -1.14 13.74
N GLU A 113 1.54 -1.13 12.96
CA GLU A 113 2.08 0.07 12.28
C GLU A 113 1.79 0.08 10.77
N VAL A 114 1.00 -0.88 10.26
CA VAL A 114 0.76 -1.07 8.83
C VAL A 114 -0.73 -0.99 8.51
N VAL A 115 -1.08 -0.23 7.47
CA VAL A 115 -2.38 -0.36 6.78
C VAL A 115 -2.16 -1.17 5.50
N LEU A 116 -2.93 -2.24 5.30
CA LEU A 116 -2.84 -3.08 4.11
C LEU A 116 -3.91 -2.71 3.10
N SER A 117 -3.55 -2.72 1.81
CA SER A 117 -4.49 -2.54 0.70
C SER A 117 -4.21 -3.51 -0.45
N ASN A 118 -5.24 -3.76 -1.24
CA ASN A 118 -5.14 -4.46 -2.51
C ASN A 118 -4.35 -3.57 -3.49
N PHE A 119 -3.21 -4.06 -3.97
CA PHE A 119 -2.38 -3.34 -4.93
C PHE A 119 -3.10 -3.17 -6.26
N ASP A 120 -3.77 -4.21 -6.75
CA ASP A 120 -4.41 -4.19 -8.06
C ASP A 120 -5.57 -3.19 -8.08
N THR A 121 -6.30 -3.00 -6.99
CA THR A 121 -7.40 -2.02 -6.89
C THR A 121 -6.92 -0.60 -6.56
N TRP A 122 -5.67 -0.41 -6.14
CA TRP A 122 -5.13 0.93 -5.85
C TRP A 122 -5.11 1.84 -7.07
N HIS A 123 -4.95 1.26 -8.28
CA HIS A 123 -4.97 2.03 -9.52
C HIS A 123 -6.30 2.80 -9.71
N ASP A 124 -7.43 2.27 -9.24
CA ASP A 124 -8.72 2.95 -9.31
C ASP A 124 -8.66 4.26 -8.50
N VAL A 125 -8.08 4.24 -7.30
CA VAL A 125 -7.93 5.45 -6.46
C VAL A 125 -7.01 6.48 -7.12
N LEU A 126 -5.90 6.02 -7.73
CA LEU A 126 -4.98 6.91 -8.44
C LEU A 126 -5.63 7.62 -9.64
N ASN A 127 -6.61 6.98 -10.28
CA ASN A 127 -7.25 7.45 -11.52
C ASN A 127 -8.67 8.00 -11.29
N GLU A 128 -9.06 8.27 -10.05
CA GLU A 128 -10.42 8.71 -9.70
C GLU A 128 -11.52 7.76 -10.21
N GLY A 129 -11.22 6.46 -10.22
CA GLY A 129 -12.10 5.36 -10.61
C GLY A 129 -13.02 4.91 -9.48
N TYR A 130 -14.19 4.40 -9.86
CA TYR A 130 -15.19 3.86 -8.95
C TYR A 130 -14.94 2.37 -8.68
N ILE A 131 -14.88 1.97 -7.40
CA ILE A 131 -14.66 0.58 -7.01
C ILE A 131 -15.98 -0.04 -6.55
N GLN A 132 -16.62 -0.79 -7.44
CA GLN A 132 -17.90 -1.42 -7.12
C GLN A 132 -17.75 -2.51 -6.05
N SER A 133 -18.72 -2.58 -5.15
CA SER A 133 -18.81 -3.61 -4.11
C SER A 133 -19.69 -4.81 -4.51
N SER A 134 -20.47 -4.68 -5.59
CA SER A 134 -21.17 -5.74 -6.32
C SER A 134 -21.54 -5.23 -7.71
N ASP A 135 -22.04 -6.11 -8.58
CA ASP A 135 -22.54 -5.71 -9.90
C ASP A 135 -23.72 -4.73 -9.79
N GLU A 136 -24.63 -4.94 -8.84
CA GLU A 136 -25.76 -4.02 -8.62
C GLU A 136 -25.30 -2.63 -8.16
N ASP A 137 -24.28 -2.57 -7.31
CA ASP A 137 -23.69 -1.30 -6.84
C ASP A 137 -23.02 -0.53 -7.98
N GLY A 138 -22.39 -1.24 -8.93
CA GLY A 138 -21.88 -0.64 -10.17
C GLY A 138 -22.99 -0.04 -11.03
N ILE A 139 -24.07 -0.79 -11.27
CA ILE A 139 -25.24 -0.33 -12.03
C ILE A 139 -25.90 0.89 -11.36
N GLU A 140 -26.03 0.87 -10.02
CA GLU A 140 -26.58 1.99 -9.27
C GLU A 140 -25.73 3.25 -9.45
N PHE A 141 -24.40 3.12 -9.34
CA PHE A 141 -23.48 4.23 -9.51
C PHE A 141 -23.56 4.84 -10.93
N GLU A 142 -23.61 4.01 -11.97
CA GLU A 142 -23.76 4.48 -13.36
C GLU A 142 -25.07 5.23 -13.62
N SER A 143 -26.11 4.96 -12.81
CA SER A 143 -27.41 5.62 -12.93
C SER A 143 -27.44 7.02 -12.27
N LEU A 144 -26.42 7.39 -11.51
CA LEU A 144 -26.33 8.68 -10.85
C LEU A 144 -26.12 9.81 -11.87
N SER A 145 -26.76 10.95 -11.61
CA SER A 145 -26.63 12.16 -12.44
C SER A 145 -26.21 13.40 -11.66
N GLU A 146 -26.34 13.38 -10.33
CA GLU A 146 -26.00 14.51 -9.47
C GLU A 146 -24.50 14.52 -9.15
N PRO A 147 -23.72 15.54 -9.59
CA PRO A 147 -22.26 15.53 -9.47
C PRO A 147 -21.73 15.38 -8.04
N LEU A 148 -22.41 16.00 -7.06
CA LEU A 148 -22.01 15.93 -5.66
C LEU A 148 -22.25 14.53 -5.06
N GLU A 149 -23.25 13.81 -5.56
CA GLU A 149 -23.53 12.44 -5.14
C GLU A 149 -22.53 11.47 -5.78
N ILE A 150 -22.19 11.67 -7.05
CA ILE A 150 -21.15 10.93 -7.75
C ILE A 150 -19.81 11.06 -7.00
N ASP A 151 -19.35 12.28 -6.71
CA ASP A 151 -18.07 12.51 -5.99
C ASP A 151 -18.05 11.84 -4.61
N ARG A 152 -19.17 11.91 -3.88
CA ARG A 152 -19.30 11.29 -2.56
C ARG A 152 -19.25 9.77 -2.64
N ARG A 153 -20.01 9.17 -3.57
CA ARG A 153 -20.05 7.72 -3.80
C ARG A 153 -18.70 7.19 -4.28
N LEU A 154 -18.02 7.95 -5.15
CA LEU A 154 -16.69 7.66 -5.65
C LEU A 154 -15.67 7.57 -4.52
N LYS A 155 -15.54 8.63 -3.72
CA LYS A 155 -14.57 8.64 -2.61
C LYS A 155 -14.89 7.63 -1.51
N ALA A 156 -16.17 7.33 -1.29
CA ALA A 156 -16.59 6.29 -0.35
C ALA A 156 -16.19 4.90 -0.83
N SER A 157 -16.31 4.63 -2.14
CA SER A 157 -15.99 3.33 -2.72
C SER A 157 -14.49 3.01 -2.68
N TRP A 158 -13.62 4.02 -2.58
CA TRP A 158 -12.18 3.78 -2.41
C TRP A 158 -11.80 2.98 -1.16
N THR A 159 -12.65 2.96 -0.13
CA THR A 159 -12.40 2.13 1.06
C THR A 159 -12.45 0.62 0.76
N GLU A 160 -12.97 0.22 -0.40
CA GLU A 160 -12.98 -1.16 -0.87
C GLU A 160 -11.57 -1.74 -1.07
N ILE A 161 -10.54 -0.91 -1.31
CA ILE A 161 -9.15 -1.40 -1.44
C ILE A 161 -8.64 -2.09 -0.16
N PHE A 162 -9.27 -1.83 1.00
CA PHE A 162 -8.87 -2.45 2.27
C PHE A 162 -9.48 -3.84 2.46
N GLN A 163 -10.37 -4.29 1.57
CA GLN A 163 -11.11 -5.53 1.69
C GLN A 163 -10.40 -6.63 0.91
N LEU A 164 -9.39 -7.25 1.52
CA LEU A 164 -8.49 -8.19 0.84
C LEU A 164 -9.13 -9.57 0.50
N ASP A 165 -10.37 -9.81 0.92
CA ASP A 165 -11.17 -11.00 0.55
C ASP A 165 -12.17 -10.73 -0.59
N ARG A 166 -12.11 -9.54 -1.20
CA ARG A 166 -12.90 -9.21 -2.38
C ARG A 166 -12.15 -8.29 -3.35
N GLN A 167 -12.54 -8.34 -4.61
CA GLN A 167 -12.05 -7.45 -5.66
C GLN A 167 -13.21 -7.14 -6.60
N HIS A 168 -13.55 -5.85 -6.71
CA HIS A 168 -14.68 -5.35 -7.52
C HIS A 168 -15.98 -6.14 -7.30
N GLY A 169 -16.28 -6.46 -6.04
CA GLY A 169 -17.47 -7.20 -5.61
C GLY A 169 -17.40 -8.72 -5.72
N VAL A 170 -16.31 -9.28 -6.24
CA VAL A 170 -16.10 -10.71 -6.34
C VAL A 170 -15.26 -11.20 -5.17
N SER A 171 -15.65 -12.31 -4.52
CA SER A 171 -14.84 -12.91 -3.46
C SER A 171 -13.53 -13.45 -4.04
N VAL A 172 -12.42 -13.09 -3.40
CA VAL A 172 -11.08 -13.56 -3.74
C VAL A 172 -10.39 -14.05 -2.48
N SER A 173 -9.41 -14.95 -2.64
CA SER A 173 -8.53 -15.26 -1.53
C SER A 173 -7.53 -14.13 -1.35
N PRO A 174 -7.23 -13.69 -0.11
CA PRO A 174 -6.04 -12.89 0.16
C PRO A 174 -4.75 -13.59 -0.25
N MET A 175 -4.79 -14.89 -0.61
CA MET A 175 -3.70 -15.66 -1.19
C MET A 175 -3.60 -15.60 -2.74
N ASP A 176 -4.54 -14.94 -3.41
CA ASP A 176 -4.57 -14.82 -4.88
C ASP A 176 -4.36 -13.38 -5.42
N ILE A 177 -4.31 -12.35 -4.56
CA ILE A 177 -4.11 -10.93 -4.94
C ILE A 177 -2.78 -10.30 -4.51
N SER A 178 -2.29 -9.27 -5.19
CA SER A 178 -1.13 -8.52 -4.68
C SER A 178 -1.53 -7.60 -3.51
N ILE A 179 -0.78 -7.66 -2.40
CA ILE A 179 -1.04 -6.91 -1.16
C ILE A 179 0.15 -6.01 -0.87
N GLN A 180 -0.14 -4.72 -0.76
CA GLN A 180 0.81 -3.69 -0.33
C GLN A 180 0.45 -3.19 1.07
N GLY A 181 1.44 -2.58 1.74
CA GLY A 181 1.30 -1.97 3.03
C GLY A 181 1.80 -0.53 3.03
N CYS A 182 1.13 0.33 3.78
CA CYS A 182 1.59 1.69 4.08
C CYS A 182 2.18 1.75 5.50
N ILE A 183 3.37 2.32 5.61
CA ILE A 183 4.01 2.67 6.90
C ILE A 183 4.48 4.12 6.88
N TRP A 184 4.51 4.78 8.03
CA TRP A 184 5.00 6.16 8.12
C TRP A 184 6.53 6.26 8.11
N THR A 185 7.18 5.34 8.80
CA THR A 185 8.62 5.38 9.04
C THR A 185 9.26 4.05 8.66
N LEU A 186 10.21 4.09 7.73
CA LEU A 186 11.10 2.96 7.49
C LEU A 186 12.21 2.98 8.52
N ARG A 187 12.28 1.97 9.41
CA ARG A 187 13.33 1.84 10.43
C ARG A 187 14.34 0.77 10.04
N GLN A 188 15.61 1.02 10.37
CA GLN A 188 16.67 0.06 10.12
C GLN A 188 16.47 -1.24 10.92
N GLU A 189 15.86 -1.17 12.10
CA GLU A 189 15.54 -2.33 12.95
C GLU A 189 14.51 -3.29 12.32
N TYR A 190 13.73 -2.83 11.33
CA TYR A 190 12.81 -3.69 10.59
C TYR A 190 13.54 -4.55 9.55
N VAL A 191 14.77 -4.22 9.17
CA VAL A 191 15.49 -4.88 8.06
C VAL A 191 16.06 -6.22 8.51
N LEU A 192 15.62 -7.30 7.86
CA LEU A 192 16.12 -8.66 8.06
C LEU A 192 17.19 -9.06 7.04
N GLY A 193 17.18 -8.43 5.86
CA GLY A 193 18.08 -8.78 4.77
C GLY A 193 18.12 -7.69 3.72
N VAL A 194 19.21 -7.69 2.95
CA VAL A 194 19.50 -6.71 1.90
C VAL A 194 19.96 -7.48 0.67
N VAL A 195 19.29 -7.28 -0.46
CA VAL A 195 19.68 -7.84 -1.75
C VAL A 195 20.08 -6.68 -2.65
N PRO A 196 21.38 -6.52 -2.95
CA PRO A 196 21.85 -5.44 -3.83
C PRO A 196 21.52 -5.74 -5.29
N ASN A 197 21.51 -4.70 -6.13
CA ASN A 197 21.17 -4.76 -7.55
C ASN A 197 21.84 -5.92 -8.32
N ASP A 198 23.14 -6.13 -8.10
CA ASP A 198 23.96 -7.16 -8.74
C ASP A 198 23.59 -8.60 -8.35
N GLN A 199 22.70 -8.77 -7.38
CA GLN A 199 22.26 -10.05 -6.83
C GLN A 199 20.73 -10.23 -6.91
N LEU A 200 20.01 -9.31 -7.57
CA LEU A 200 18.56 -9.39 -7.66
C LEU A 200 18.13 -10.60 -8.52
N PRO A 201 17.28 -11.50 -7.98
CA PRO A 201 16.64 -12.52 -8.78
C PRO A 201 15.54 -11.86 -9.61
N LEU A 202 15.91 -11.35 -10.79
CA LEU A 202 14.94 -10.74 -11.71
C LEU A 202 14.04 -11.84 -12.26
N ILE A 203 12.73 -11.70 -12.07
CA ILE A 203 11.72 -12.53 -12.76
C ILE A 203 11.33 -11.78 -14.03
N GLU A 204 11.66 -12.36 -15.19
CA GLU A 204 11.03 -11.99 -16.46
C GLU A 204 9.61 -12.58 -16.48
N GLN A 205 8.62 -11.76 -16.87
CA GLN A 205 7.21 -12.18 -16.97
C GLN A 205 7.00 -13.29 -18.03
#